data_AF-X1KQ47-F1
#
_entry.id   AF-X1KQ47-F1
#
_cell.length_a   1.000
_cell.length_b   1.000
_cell.length_c   1.000
_cell.angle_alpha   90.00
_cell.angle_beta   90.00
_cell.angle_gamma   90.00
#
_symmetry.space_group_name_H-M   'P 1'
#
loop_
_entity.id
_entity.type
_entity.pdbx_description
1 polymer ?
#
loop_
_entity_poly.entity_id
_entity_poly.type
_entity_poly.pdbx_seq_one_letter_code
_entity_poly.pdbx_strand_id
1 'polypeptide(L)' 'EPEFPCKFINNFPIPVGKKVILRAIPFRREHGTEKYVEAEMNRYHCPECGNQLFREAKRCNKCKVPVNVD' A
#
# COMPACT_ATOMS: atom_id res chain seq x y z
N GLU A 1 -15.08 -17.70 -9.13
CA GLU A 1 -14.41 -16.88 -8.09
C GLU A 1 -15.36 -15.75 -7.67
N PRO A 2 -15.29 -15.23 -6.44
CA PRO A 2 -16.06 -14.04 -6.07
C PRO A 2 -15.62 -12.83 -6.90
N GLU A 3 -16.59 -12.03 -7.34
CA GLU A 3 -16.38 -10.79 -8.08
C GLU A 3 -15.50 -9.81 -7.28
N PHE A 4 -14.54 -9.16 -7.95
CA PHE A 4 -13.69 -8.14 -7.35
C PHE A 4 -13.88 -6.80 -8.05
N PRO A 5 -14.11 -5.70 -7.31
CA PRO A 5 -14.26 -5.62 -5.85
C PRO A 5 -15.65 -6.09 -5.38
N CYS A 6 -15.70 -6.90 -4.32
CA CYS A 6 -16.98 -7.37 -3.76
C CYS A 6 -17.63 -6.30 -2.87
N LYS A 7 -18.90 -6.53 -2.47
CA LYS A 7 -19.68 -5.63 -1.59
C LYS A 7 -18.93 -5.22 -0.31
N PHE A 8 -18.11 -6.09 0.27
CA PHE A 8 -17.35 -5.80 1.49
C PHE A 8 -16.22 -4.81 1.25
N ILE A 9 -15.59 -4.85 0.07
CA ILE A 9 -14.54 -3.90 -0.32
C ILE A 9 -15.20 -2.56 -0.66
N ASN A 10 -16.33 -2.60 -1.36
CA ASN A 10 -17.07 -1.38 -1.70
C ASN A 10 -17.55 -0.62 -0.46
N ASN A 11 -18.01 -1.34 0.56
CA ASN A 11 -18.50 -0.78 1.83
C ASN A 11 -17.42 -0.66 2.92
N PHE A 12 -16.14 -0.79 2.57
CA PHE A 12 -15.06 -0.75 3.56
C PHE A 12 -14.96 0.65 4.19
N PRO A 13 -15.04 0.78 5.53
CA PRO A 13 -15.25 2.08 6.19
C PRO A 13 -14.00 2.95 6.28
N ILE A 14 -12.81 2.39 6.02
CA ILE A 14 -11.53 3.12 6.09
C ILE A 14 -11.08 3.46 4.66
N PRO A 15 -11.14 4.74 4.22
CA PRO A 15 -10.86 5.11 2.83
C PRO A 15 -9.47 4.71 2.34
N VAL A 16 -8.44 4.87 3.18
CA VAL A 16 -7.06 4.51 2.83
C VAL A 16 -6.92 3.00 2.70
N GLY A 17 -7.45 2.22 3.66
CA GLY A 17 -7.46 0.77 3.55
C GLY A 17 -8.22 0.27 2.31
N LYS A 18 -9.33 0.92 1.92
CA LYS A 18 -10.04 0.61 0.66
C LYS A 18 -9.15 0.86 -0.56
N LYS A 19 -8.45 1.99 -0.61
CA LYS A 19 -7.48 2.32 -1.67
C LYS A 19 -6.37 1.27 -1.76
N VAL A 20 -5.82 0.85 -0.63
CA VAL A 20 -4.77 -0.19 -0.56
C VAL A 20 -5.31 -1.53 -1.08
N ILE A 21 -6.50 -1.97 -0.68
CA ILE A 21 -7.11 -3.22 -1.16
C ILE A 21 -7.29 -3.18 -2.69
N LEU A 22 -7.84 -2.08 -3.21
CA LEU A 22 -8.11 -1.90 -4.64
C LEU A 22 -6.83 -1.88 -5.49
N ARG A 23 -5.70 -1.42 -4.94
CA ARG A 23 -4.37 -1.48 -5.59
C ARG A 23 -3.72 -2.87 -5.46
N ALA A 24 -3.68 -3.41 -4.25
CA ALA A 24 -2.87 -4.56 -3.89
C ALA A 24 -3.40 -5.87 -4.49
N ILE A 25 -4.71 -6.09 -4.47
CA ILE A 25 -5.29 -7.35 -4.90
C ILE A 25 -5.14 -7.59 -6.41
N PRO A 26 -5.43 -6.63 -7.31
CA PRO A 26 -5.16 -6.81 -8.74
C PRO A 26 -3.68 -7.09 -9.02
N PHE A 27 -2.77 -6.31 -8.43
CA PHE A 27 -1.34 -6.50 -8.63
C PHE A 27 -0.88 -7.89 -8.19
N ARG A 28 -1.32 -8.35 -7.01
CA ARG A 28 -1.00 -9.69 -6.50
C ARG A 28 -1.57 -10.80 -7.38
N ARG A 29 -2.79 -10.64 -7.93
CA ARG A 29 -3.41 -11.62 -8.84
C ARG A 29 -2.62 -11.75 -10.14
N GLU A 30 -2.10 -10.64 -10.66
CA GLU A 30 -1.33 -10.59 -11.90
C GLU A 30 0.12 -11.06 -11.73
N HIS A 31 0.79 -10.65 -10.64
CA HIS A 31 2.24 -10.84 -10.46
C HIS A 31 2.62 -11.94 -9.47
N GLY A 32 1.64 -12.48 -8.73
CA GLY A 32 1.87 -13.46 -7.68
C GLY A 32 2.26 -12.85 -6.33
N THR A 33 2.37 -13.70 -5.31
CA THR A 33 2.58 -13.27 -3.92
C THR A 33 4.00 -12.74 -3.68
N GLU A 34 5.02 -13.35 -4.26
CA GLU A 34 6.42 -12.97 -4.05
C GLU A 34 6.70 -11.54 -4.55
N LYS A 35 6.36 -11.26 -5.82
CA LYS A 35 6.49 -9.92 -6.40
C LYS A 35 5.65 -8.87 -5.67
N TYR A 36 4.46 -9.25 -5.20
CA TYR A 36 3.64 -8.37 -4.36
C TYR A 36 4.34 -8.01 -3.04
N VAL A 37 4.93 -9.00 -2.34
CA VAL A 37 5.65 -8.77 -1.09
C VAL A 37 6.86 -7.87 -1.32
N GLU A 38 7.66 -8.14 -2.35
CA GLU A 38 8.81 -7.31 -2.73
C GLU A 38 8.40 -5.86 -3.02
N ALA A 39 7.35 -5.66 -3.82
CA ALA A 39 6.83 -4.33 -4.14
C ALA A 39 6.33 -3.59 -2.89
N GLU A 40 5.63 -4.27 -1.98
CA GLU A 40 5.20 -3.66 -0.71
C GLU A 40 6.39 -3.30 0.18
N MET A 41 7.39 -4.17 0.29
CA MET A 41 8.60 -3.88 1.07
C MET A 41 9.33 -2.64 0.54
N ASN A 42 9.48 -2.52 -0.78
CA ASN A 42 10.13 -1.37 -1.41
C ASN A 42 9.32 -0.08 -1.25
N ARG A 43 7.98 -0.15 -1.23
CA ARG A 43 7.08 1.01 -1.14
C ARG A 43 7.21 1.81 0.15
N TYR A 44 7.42 1.14 1.29
CA TYR A 44 7.48 1.81 2.61
C TYR A 44 8.90 2.23 2.99
N HIS A 45 9.60 2.89 2.06
CA HIS A 45 10.89 3.52 2.31
C HIS A 45 10.86 4.98 1.89
N CYS A 46 11.54 5.83 2.66
CA CYS A 46 11.66 7.25 2.34
C CYS A 46 12.46 7.42 1.03
N PRO A 47 11.91 8.11 0.02
CA PRO A 47 12.62 8.29 -1.25
C PRO A 47 13.90 9.14 -1.10
N GLU A 48 13.95 10.01 -0.08
CA GLU A 48 15.07 10.92 0.14
C GLU A 48 16.21 10.29 0.96
N CYS A 49 15.88 9.50 1.99
CA CYS A 49 16.89 9.02 2.94
C CYS A 49 16.89 7.50 3.16
N GLY A 50 16.08 6.76 2.41
CA GLY A 50 15.99 5.30 2.46
C GLY A 50 15.45 4.72 3.77
N ASN A 51 14.97 5.56 4.71
CA ASN A 51 14.50 5.09 6.01
C ASN A 51 13.17 4.36 5.87
N GLN A 52 13.01 3.23 6.56
CA GLN A 52 11.75 2.50 6.59
C GLN A 52 10.63 3.37 7.19
N LEU A 53 9.50 3.40 6.52
CA LEU A 53 8.34 4.19 6.90
C LEU A 53 7.26 3.30 7.52
N PHE A 54 6.48 3.87 8.43
CA PHE A 54 5.20 3.28 8.81
C PHE A 54 4.23 3.40 7.64
N ARG A 55 3.28 2.46 7.54
CA ARG A 55 2.16 2.60 6.60
C ARG A 55 1.37 3.85 6.95
N GLU A 56 0.84 4.52 5.93
CA GLU A 56 0.13 5.80 6.07
C GLU A 56 0.98 6.96 6.63
N ALA A 57 2.32 6.83 6.68
CA ALA A 57 3.18 7.93 7.10
C ALA A 57 3.01 9.13 6.16
N LYS A 58 2.71 10.30 6.74
CA LYS A 58 2.64 11.59 6.01
C LYS A 58 4.00 12.29 5.93
N ARG A 59 4.92 11.95 6.84
CA ARG A 59 6.28 12.49 6.90
C ARG A 59 7.26 11.39 7.33
N CYS A 60 8.48 11.45 6.80
CA CYS A 60 9.55 10.57 7.27
C CYS A 60 9.89 10.87 8.73
N ASN A 61 9.92 9.85 9.59
CA ASN A 61 10.27 10.02 11.01
C ASN A 61 11.76 10.38 11.20
N LYS A 62 12.63 10.13 10.22
CA LYS A 62 14.07 10.48 10.24
C LYS A 62 14.33 11.88 9.67
N CYS A 63 14.17 12.09 8.37
CA CYS A 63 14.51 13.36 7.70
C CYS A 63 13.35 14.37 7.62
N LYS A 64 12.15 14.04 8.14
CA LYS A 64 10.99 14.93 8.25
C LYS A 64 10.39 15.45 6.93
N VAL A 65 10.91 15.01 5.78
CA VAL A 65 10.33 15.31 4.47
C VAL A 65 8.90 14.74 4.39
N PRO A 66 7.97 15.45 3.71
CA PRO A 66 6.66 14.90 3.42
C PRO A 66 6.80 13.66 2.53
N VAL A 67 6.02 12.63 2.82
CA VAL A 67 6.00 11.39 2.05
C VAL A 67 4.55 11.01 1.77
N ASN A 68 4.32 10.36 0.63
CA ASN A 68 3.02 9.83 0.26
C ASN A 68 3.21 8.39 -0.23
N VAL A 69 3.03 7.45 0.69
CA VAL A 69 3.24 6.01 0.43
C VAL A 69 1.93 5.25 0.21
N ASP A 70 0.76 5.89 0.28
CA ASP A 70 -0.55 5.22 0.16
C ASP A 70 -1.57 5.95 -0.72
#